data_AF-A0A5M9HAZ8-F1
#
_entry.id   AF-A0A5M9HAZ8-F1
#
_cell.length_a   1.000
_cell.length_b   1.000
_cell.length_c   1.000
_cell.angle_alpha   90.00
_cell.angle_beta   90.00
_cell.angle_gamma   90.00
#
_symmetry.space_group_name_H-M   'P 1'
#
loop_
_entity.id
_entity.type
_entity.pdbx_description
1 polymer ?
#
loop_
_entity_poly.entity_id
_entity_poly.type
_entity_poly.pdbx_seq_one_letter_code
_entity_poly.pdbx_strand_id
1 'polypeptide(L)' 'MKITVKEALTHADIELEAEPEDYNGEQGLRIVFPDKDSFVMVEKNGEWQVVDEEDVNPELVAAVAQALKPHSRYNSL' A
#
# COMPACT_ATOMS: atom_id res chain seq x y z
N MET A 1 -9.42 3.93 3.30
CA MET A 1 -9.03 5.09 2.46
C MET A 1 -8.87 4.60 1.03
N LYS A 2 -9.18 5.40 0.02
CA LYS A 2 -8.94 5.01 -1.37
C LYS A 2 -7.60 5.54 -1.84
N ILE A 3 -6.84 4.71 -2.53
CA ILE A 3 -5.58 5.10 -3.19
C ILE A 3 -5.65 4.67 -4.65
N THR A 4 -4.99 5.43 -5.52
CA THR A 4 -4.86 5.09 -6.93
C THR A 4 -3.39 4.86 -7.22
N VAL A 5 -3.06 3.69 -7.76
CA VAL A 5 -1.69 3.33 -8.15
C VAL A 5 -1.65 2.99 -9.63
N LYS A 6 -0.48 3.17 -10.24
CA LYS A 6 -0.23 2.72 -11.61
C LYS A 6 0.31 1.31 -11.59
N GLU A 7 -0.34 0.42 -12.31
CA GLU A 7 0.17 -0.93 -12.54
C GLU A 7 1.31 -0.89 -13.57
N ALA A 8 2.41 -1.58 -13.28
CA ALA A 8 3.66 -1.37 -13.99
C ALA A 8 3.71 -1.97 -15.41
N LEU A 9 2.91 -3.01 -15.69
CA LEU A 9 2.93 -3.72 -16.97
C LEU A 9 2.02 -3.05 -18.00
N THR A 10 0.81 -2.72 -17.59
CA THR A 10 -0.30 -2.18 -18.37
C THR A 10 -0.38 -0.66 -18.31
N HIS A 11 0.27 -0.03 -17.33
CA HIS A 11 0.17 1.41 -17.04
C HIS A 11 -1.25 1.88 -16.72
N ALA A 12 -2.15 0.94 -16.41
CA ALA A 12 -3.52 1.22 -16.01
C ALA A 12 -3.53 1.77 -14.58
N ASP A 13 -4.47 2.68 -14.33
CA ASP A 13 -4.74 3.15 -12.98
C ASP A 13 -5.62 2.10 -12.27
N ILE A 14 -5.17 1.64 -11.10
CA ILE A 14 -5.90 0.73 -10.24
C ILE A 14 -6.33 1.49 -8.99
N GLU A 15 -7.64 1.49 -8.73
CA GLU A 15 -8.19 1.97 -7.46
C GLU A 15 -8.11 0.84 -6.43
N LEU A 16 -7.40 1.08 -5.33
CA LEU A 16 -7.27 0.18 -4.20
C LEU A 16 -7.91 0.81 -2.97
N GLU A 17 -8.45 -0.04 -2.12
CA GLU A 17 -8.96 0.36 -0.81
C GLU A 17 -7.97 -0.08 0.27
N ALA A 18 -7.49 0.87 1.07
CA ALA A 18 -6.62 0.62 2.21
C ALA A 18 -7.40 0.75 3.51
N GLU A 19 -7.62 -0.35 4.22
CA GLU A 19 -8.39 -0.43 5.46
C GLU A 19 -7.45 -0.64 6.66
N PRO A 20 -7.65 0.05 7.79
CA PRO A 20 -6.87 -0.22 9.00
C PRO A 20 -7.04 -1.67 9.45
N GLU A 21 -5.92 -2.33 9.78
CA GLU A 21 -5.94 -3.68 10.32
C GLU A 21 -4.95 -3.81 11.48
N ASP A 22 -5.34 -4.53 12.54
CA ASP A 22 -4.41 -5.01 13.57
C ASP A 22 -3.79 -6.31 13.08
N TYR A 23 -2.49 -6.27 12.79
CA TYR A 23 -1.73 -7.45 12.39
C TYR A 23 -0.77 -7.82 13.51
N ASN A 24 -1.14 -8.83 14.31
CA ASN A 24 -0.35 -9.32 15.44
C ASN A 24 0.03 -8.21 16.46
N GLY A 25 -0.87 -7.26 16.70
CA GLY A 25 -0.64 -6.10 17.57
C GLY A 25 0.15 -4.96 16.94
N GLU A 26 0.51 -5.07 15.65
CA GLU A 26 1.05 -3.97 14.85
C GLU A 26 -0.07 -3.28 14.06
N GLN A 27 -0.02 -1.95 13.97
CA GLN A 27 -0.96 -1.19 13.13
C GLN A 27 -0.56 -1.35 11.66
N GLY A 28 -1.37 -2.07 10.90
CA GLY A 28 -1.22 -2.27 9.46
C GLY A 28 -2.34 -1.66 8.64
N LEU A 29 -2.25 -1.88 7.32
CA LEU A 29 -3.26 -1.57 6.33
C LEU A 29 -3.51 -2.80 5.45
N ARG A 30 -4.76 -3.22 5.36
CA ARG A 30 -5.28 -4.19 4.39
C ARG A 30 -5.50 -3.46 3.07
N ILE A 31 -4.75 -3.84 2.03
CA ILE A 31 -4.87 -3.29 0.68
C ILE A 31 -5.76 -4.23 -0.13
N VAL A 32 -6.93 -3.75 -0.54
CA VAL A 32 -7.99 -4.51 -1.21
C VAL A 32 -8.10 -4.08 -2.67
N PHE A 33 -8.04 -5.05 -3.56
CA PHE A 33 -8.22 -4.86 -4.99
C PHE A 33 -9.71 -4.85 -5.39
N PRO A 34 -10.05 -4.31 -6.58
CA PRO A 34 -11.43 -4.33 -7.08
C PRO A 34 -12.03 -5.74 -7.22
N ASP A 35 -11.20 -6.73 -7.53
CA ASP A 35 -11.56 -8.15 -7.66
C ASP A 35 -11.62 -8.91 -6.33
N LYS A 36 -11.43 -8.19 -5.21
CA LYS A 36 -11.45 -8.69 -3.82
C LYS A 36 -10.24 -9.49 -3.40
N ASP A 37 -9.18 -9.53 -4.20
CA ASP A 37 -7.87 -9.95 -3.68
C ASP A 37 -7.36 -8.91 -2.66
N SER A 38 -6.47 -9.30 -1.75
CA SER A 38 -5.91 -8.36 -0.77
C SER A 38 -4.65 -8.86 -0.10
N PHE A 39 -3.83 -7.92 0.39
CA PHE A 39 -2.66 -8.18 1.23
C PHE A 39 -2.55 -7.13 2.34
N VAL A 40 -1.87 -7.47 3.43
CA VAL A 40 -1.55 -6.55 4.54
C VAL A 40 -0.19 -5.95 4.33
N MET A 41 -0.11 -4.64 4.53
CA MET A 41 1.14 -3.93 4.71
C MET A 41 1.27 -3.41 6.14
N VAL A 42 2.47 -3.52 6.70
CA VAL A 42 2.83 -2.89 7.98
C VAL A 42 4.00 -1.94 7.76
N GLU A 43 3.98 -0.77 8.38
CA GLU A 43 5.10 0.18 8.34
C GLU A 43 6.13 -0.19 9.41
N LYS A 44 7.33 -0.59 8.97
CA LYS A 44 8.47 -0.91 9.83
C LYS A 44 9.64 0.00 9.47
N ASN A 45 10.10 0.80 10.43
CA ASN A 45 11.22 1.74 10.24
C ASN A 45 11.03 2.73 9.07
N GLY A 46 9.79 3.15 8.78
CA GLY A 46 9.49 4.08 7.68
C GLY A 46 9.36 3.41 6.30
N GLU A 47 9.36 2.07 6.25
CA GLU A 47 9.15 1.28 5.05
C GLU A 47 7.92 0.39 5.21
N TRP A 48 7.06 0.38 4.19
CA TRP A 48 5.90 -0.50 4.16
C TRP A 48 6.31 -1.88 3.63
N GLN A 49 5.93 -2.94 4.35
CA GLN A 49 6.28 -4.32 4.03
C GLN A 49 5.02 -5.17 3.98
N VAL A 50 4.91 -6.05 2.98
CA VAL A 50 3.85 -7.07 2.93
C VAL A 50 4.16 -8.17 3.94
N VAL A 51 3.16 -8.63 4.69
CA VAL A 51 3.35 -9.55 5.82
C VAL A 51 2.53 -10.84 5.77
N ASP A 52 1.53 -10.94 4.89
CA ASP A 52 0.64 -12.11 4.80
C ASP A 52 0.57 -12.74 3.40
N GLU A 53 1.30 -12.21 2.43
CA GLU A 53 1.42 -12.74 1.07
C GLU A 53 2.87 -12.63 0.58
N GLU A 54 3.37 -13.69 -0.05
CA GLU A 54 4.74 -13.78 -0.57
C GLU A 54 4.80 -13.53 -2.08
N ASP A 55 3.70 -13.77 -2.81
CA ASP A 55 3.63 -13.68 -4.27
C ASP A 55 3.09 -12.33 -4.79
N VAL A 56 3.27 -11.24 -4.02
CA VAL A 56 2.89 -9.89 -4.47
C VAL A 56 3.97 -9.30 -5.37
N ASN A 57 3.57 -8.74 -6.52
CA ASN A 57 4.48 -8.02 -7.40
C ASN A 57 5.21 -6.87 -6.65
N PRO A 58 6.55 -6.90 -6.52
CA PRO A 58 7.31 -5.89 -5.79
C PRO A 58 7.12 -4.46 -6.31
N GLU A 59 6.87 -4.28 -7.61
CA GLU A 59 6.63 -2.96 -8.21
C GLU A 59 5.29 -2.37 -7.75
N LEU A 60 4.28 -3.22 -7.58
CA LEU A 60 2.99 -2.80 -7.00
C LEU A 60 3.16 -2.41 -5.54
N VAL A 61 3.88 -3.21 -4.74
CA VAL A 61 4.18 -2.91 -3.34
C VAL A 61 4.84 -1.53 -3.22
N ALA A 62 5.81 -1.24 -4.08
CA ALA A 62 6.49 0.05 -4.14
C ALA A 62 5.54 1.21 -4.50
N ALA A 63 4.65 1.01 -5.48
CA ALA A 63 3.66 2.01 -5.88
C ALA A 63 2.67 2.31 -4.75
N VAL A 64 2.18 1.28 -4.06
CA VAL A 64 1.30 1.41 -2.89
C VAL A 64 2.03 2.13 -1.75
N ALA A 65 3.25 1.71 -1.42
CA ALA A 65 4.07 2.36 -0.40
C ALA A 65 4.31 3.85 -0.71
N GLN A 66 4.50 4.21 -1.98
CA GLN A 66 4.62 5.60 -2.41
C GLN A 66 3.32 6.39 -2.25
N ALA A 67 2.17 5.77 -2.57
CA ALA A 67 0.85 6.40 -2.41
C ALA A 67 0.45 6.57 -0.93
N LEU A 68 0.92 5.68 -0.04
CA LEU A 68 0.70 5.75 1.40
C LEU A 68 1.60 6.79 2.09
N LYS A 69 2.74 7.15 1.50
CA LYS A 69 3.61 8.19 2.07
C LYS A 69 2.87 9.53 2.07
N PRO A 70 2.77 10.23 3.21
CA PRO A 70 2.10 11.52 3.26
C PRO A 70 2.80 12.51 2.33
N HIS A 71 2.03 13.15 1.43
CA HIS A 71 2.50 14.21 0.52
C HIS A 71 2.95 15.51 1.22
N SER A 72 3.15 15.51 2.54
CA SER A 72 3.54 16.69 3.32
C SER A 72 5.04 16.72 3.61
N ARG A 73 5.81 17.20 2.63
CA ARG A 73 7.04 17.96 2.91
C ARG A 73 6.94 19.35 2.29
N TYR A 74 5.89 20.10 2.66
CA TYR A 74 6.01 21.56 2.69
C TYR A 74 6.66 21.93 4.02
N ASN A 75 7.99 22.06 4.01
CA ASN A 75 8.69 22.91 4.97
C ASN A 75 9.15 24.14 4.19
N SER A 76 8.21 25.04 3.91
CA SER A 76 8.55 26.42 3.52
C SER A 76 8.97 27.15 4.80
N LEU A 77 10.29 27.14 5.06
CA LEU A 77 10.95 28.13 5.92
C LEU A 77 11.44 29.28 5.05
#